data_AF-C2FZS9-F1
#
_entry.id   AF-C2FZS9-F1
#
_cell.length_a   1.000
_cell.length_b   1.000
_cell.length_c   1.000
_cell.angle_alpha   90.00
_cell.angle_beta   90.00
_cell.angle_gamma   90.00
#
_symmetry.space_group_name_H-M   'P 1'
#
loop_
_entity.id
_entity.type
_entity.pdbx_description
1 polymer ?
#
loop_
_entity_poly.entity_id
_entity_poly.type
_entity_poly.pdbx_seq_one_letter_code
_entity_poly.pdbx_strand_id
1 'polypeptide(L)'
;MHAFGEKVGIAFQIKDDLFDFGLDDVGKPLGNDIKEKKMTLPLIYALSQTDKSEKRRIINLVKNHNEDNKKVAEVIAFVRSSGGLDYATEKMFQYQQEAFEILNSFPEGIYRTGLEQLVRYTTERKK
;
A
#
# COMPACT_ATOMS: atom_id res chain seq x y z
N MET A 1 -7.40 -8.36 21.25
CA MET A 1 -6.08 -8.60 20.62
C MET A 1 -6.15 -9.06 19.18
N HIS A 2 -7.06 -9.99 18.77
CA HIS A 2 -7.19 -10.38 17.35
C HIS A 2 -7.43 -9.18 16.42
N ALA A 3 -8.44 -8.36 16.72
CA ALA A 3 -8.75 -7.16 15.95
C ALA A 3 -7.55 -6.20 15.84
N PHE A 4 -6.79 -6.01 16.94
CA PHE A 4 -5.57 -5.20 16.89
C PHE A 4 -4.57 -5.76 15.86
N GLY A 5 -4.25 -7.06 15.94
CA GLY A 5 -3.33 -7.70 15.00
C GLY A 5 -3.79 -7.63 13.56
N GLU A 6 -5.09 -7.79 13.31
CA GLU A 6 -5.70 -7.64 11.99
C GLU A 6 -5.51 -6.23 11.42
N LYS A 7 -5.83 -5.18 12.20
CA LYS A 7 -5.67 -3.78 11.77
C LYS A 7 -4.22 -3.44 11.45
N VAL A 8 -3.28 -3.87 12.31
CA VAL A 8 -1.85 -3.68 12.10
C VAL A 8 -1.37 -4.44 10.85
N GLY A 9 -1.82 -5.68 10.66
CA GLY A 9 -1.46 -6.48 9.49
C GLY A 9 -1.92 -5.85 8.18
N ILE A 10 -3.14 -5.31 8.14
CA ILE A 10 -3.67 -4.60 6.97
C ILE A 10 -2.84 -3.33 6.70
N ALA A 11 -2.61 -2.49 7.72
CA ALA A 11 -1.81 -1.27 7.55
C ALA A 11 -0.38 -1.60 7.06
N PHE A 12 0.23 -2.66 7.59
CA PHE A 12 1.54 -3.11 7.16
C PHE A 12 1.55 -3.59 5.70
N GLN A 13 0.56 -4.36 5.25
CA GLN A 13 0.50 -4.81 3.86
C GLN A 13 0.31 -3.63 2.91
N ILE A 14 -0.54 -2.66 3.25
CA ILE A 14 -0.71 -1.46 2.42
C ILE A 14 0.61 -0.68 2.33
N LYS A 15 1.38 -0.61 3.42
CA LYS A 15 2.71 0.01 3.43
C LYS A 15 3.68 -0.72 2.49
N ASP A 16 3.67 -2.05 2.50
CA ASP A 16 4.50 -2.88 1.62
C ASP A 16 4.14 -2.66 0.14
N ASP A 17 2.84 -2.69 -0.18
CA ASP A 17 2.32 -2.40 -1.53
C ASP A 17 2.75 -0.98 -1.98
N LEU A 18 2.69 0.02 -1.09
CA LEU A 18 3.09 1.40 -1.40
C LEU A 18 4.58 1.51 -1.77
N PHE A 19 5.46 0.70 -1.17
CA PHE A 19 6.87 0.70 -1.53
C PHE A 19 7.12 0.24 -2.97
N ASP A 20 6.26 -0.62 -3.52
CA ASP A 20 6.40 -1.11 -4.90
C ASP A 20 6.17 -0.01 -5.96
N PHE A 21 5.53 1.11 -5.57
CA PHE A 21 5.23 2.27 -6.43
C PHE A 21 5.97 3.55 -6.02
N GLY A 22 6.71 3.55 -4.90
CA GLY A 22 7.34 4.74 -4.30
C GLY A 22 8.41 5.41 -5.18
N LEU A 23 8.70 6.68 -4.90
CA LEU A 23 9.74 7.47 -5.58
C LEU A 23 11.12 7.30 -4.93
N ASP A 24 11.14 6.94 -3.65
CA ASP A 24 12.37 6.82 -2.89
C ASP A 24 13.16 5.62 -3.42
N ASP A 25 14.39 5.89 -3.82
CA ASP A 25 15.35 4.91 -4.29
C ASP A 25 15.75 4.00 -3.11
N VAL A 26 14.92 3.00 -2.82
CA VAL A 26 15.16 2.00 -1.75
C VAL A 26 16.19 0.95 -2.21
N GLY A 27 16.84 1.14 -3.38
CA GLY A 27 17.75 0.16 -3.97
C GLY A 27 17.08 -1.16 -4.38
N LYS A 28 15.74 -1.20 -4.39
CA LYS A 28 14.93 -2.33 -4.86
C LYS A 28 14.28 -1.98 -6.21
N PRO A 29 14.15 -2.95 -7.13
CA PRO A 29 13.37 -2.75 -8.34
C PRO A 29 11.91 -2.49 -7.99
N LEU A 30 11.34 -1.39 -8.49
CA LEU A 30 9.91 -1.07 -8.39
C LEU A 30 9.08 -1.97 -9.32
N GLY A 31 7.79 -2.09 -9.02
CA GLY A 31 6.83 -2.79 -9.87
C GLY A 31 6.90 -4.32 -9.82
N ASN A 32 7.39 -4.89 -8.71
CA ASN A 32 7.37 -6.35 -8.52
C ASN A 32 5.95 -6.88 -8.44
N ASP A 33 5.03 -6.14 -7.81
CA ASP A 33 3.62 -6.55 -7.78
C ASP A 33 3.03 -6.57 -9.19
N ILE A 34 3.39 -5.58 -10.02
CA ILE A 34 2.96 -5.56 -11.43
C ILE A 34 3.57 -6.75 -12.19
N LYS A 35 4.87 -7.05 -11.99
CA LYS A 35 5.54 -8.22 -12.57
C LYS A 35 4.89 -9.53 -12.16
N GLU A 36 4.39 -9.63 -10.93
CA GLU A 36 3.65 -10.77 -10.40
C GLU A 36 2.15 -10.74 -10.76
N LYS A 37 1.71 -9.75 -11.54
CA LYS A 37 0.30 -9.55 -11.97
C LYS A 37 -0.66 -9.30 -10.79
N LYS A 38 -0.14 -8.84 -9.66
CA LYS A 38 -0.94 -8.47 -8.50
C LYS A 38 -1.63 -7.14 -8.73
N MET A 39 -2.88 -7.08 -8.26
CA MET A 39 -3.71 -5.87 -8.29
C MET A 39 -3.81 -5.35 -6.85
N THR A 40 -2.82 -4.59 -6.42
CA THR A 40 -2.78 -4.03 -5.06
C THR A 40 -3.68 -2.80 -4.92
N LEU A 41 -3.91 -2.36 -3.68
CA LEU A 41 -4.85 -1.29 -3.37
C LEU A 41 -4.61 0.02 -4.16
N PRO A 42 -3.35 0.50 -4.33
CA PRO A 42 -3.10 1.70 -5.13
C PRO A 42 -3.60 1.58 -6.57
N LEU A 43 -3.37 0.42 -7.21
CA LEU A 43 -3.78 0.17 -8.58
C LEU A 43 -5.29 -0.04 -8.71
N ILE A 44 -5.91 -0.76 -7.76
CA ILE A 44 -7.36 -0.94 -7.73
C ILE A 44 -8.06 0.42 -7.67
N TYR A 45 -7.58 1.32 -6.80
CA TYR A 45 -8.13 2.67 -6.71
C TYR A 45 -7.92 3.46 -8.00
N ALA A 46 -6.69 3.50 -8.54
CA ALA A 46 -6.39 4.21 -9.79
C ALA A 46 -7.32 3.77 -10.95
N LEU A 47 -7.56 2.46 -11.08
CA LEU A 47 -8.50 1.91 -12.07
C LEU A 47 -9.97 2.26 -11.82
N SER A 48 -10.34 2.65 -10.60
CA SER A 48 -11.68 3.14 -10.28
C SER A 48 -11.89 4.61 -10.67
N GLN A 49 -10.80 5.38 -10.82
CA GLN A 49 -10.82 6.82 -11.11
C GLN A 49 -10.62 7.16 -12.60
N THR A 50 -10.60 6.15 -13.47
CA THR A 50 -10.35 6.32 -14.90
C THR A 50 -11.49 5.79 -15.77
N ASP A 51 -11.49 6.14 -17.05
CA ASP A 51 -12.51 5.68 -17.99
C ASP A 51 -12.34 4.20 -18.36
N LYS A 52 -13.38 3.63 -19.00
CA LYS A 52 -13.41 2.21 -19.35
C LYS A 52 -12.32 1.79 -20.35
N SER A 53 -11.89 2.69 -21.24
CA SER A 53 -10.85 2.40 -22.24
C SER A 53 -9.50 2.29 -21.55
N GLU A 54 -9.13 3.30 -20.76
CA GLU A 54 -7.85 3.35 -20.07
C GLU A 54 -7.76 2.24 -19.01
N LYS A 55 -8.85 1.98 -18.28
CA LYS A 55 -8.95 0.83 -17.37
C LYS A 55 -8.62 -0.49 -18.05
N ARG A 56 -9.21 -0.76 -19.24
CA ARG A 56 -8.93 -1.99 -20.01
C ARG A 56 -7.48 -2.05 -20.47
N ARG A 57 -6.94 -0.91 -20.91
CA ARG A 57 -5.56 -0.77 -21.36
C ARG A 57 -4.56 -1.11 -20.25
N ILE A 58 -4.71 -0.50 -19.07
CA ILE A 58 -3.85 -0.75 -17.91
C ILE A 58 -3.96 -2.20 -17.44
N ILE A 59 -5.17 -2.76 -17.34
CA ILE A 59 -5.35 -4.19 -17.00
C ILE A 59 -4.64 -5.09 -18.02
N ASN A 60 -4.68 -4.76 -19.32
CA ASN A 60 -3.96 -5.51 -20.34
C ASN A 60 -2.44 -5.44 -20.15
N LEU A 61 -1.89 -4.27 -19.79
CA LEU A 61 -0.47 -4.12 -19.49
C LEU A 61 -0.04 -5.03 -18.34
N VAL A 62 -0.80 -5.06 -17.25
CA VAL A 62 -0.51 -5.94 -16.10
C VAL A 62 -0.65 -7.41 -16.45
N LYS A 63 -1.61 -7.79 -17.30
CA LYS A 63 -1.82 -9.22 -17.62
C LYS A 63 -0.82 -9.79 -18.62
N ASN A 64 -0.47 -9.01 -19.64
CA ASN A 64 0.18 -9.48 -20.86
C ASN A 64 1.54 -8.84 -21.13
N HIS A 65 1.91 -7.78 -20.40
CA HIS A 65 3.16 -7.04 -20.59
C HIS A 65 3.87 -6.74 -19.27
N ASN A 66 3.62 -7.56 -18.24
CA ASN A 66 4.17 -7.43 -16.90
C ASN A 66 5.70 -7.60 -16.81
N GLU A 67 6.34 -8.20 -17.82
CA GLU A 67 7.80 -8.38 -17.86
C GLU A 67 8.52 -7.28 -18.66
N ASP A 68 7.78 -6.45 -19.40
CA ASP A 68 8.34 -5.31 -20.13
C ASP A 68 8.50 -4.12 -19.17
N ASN A 69 9.75 -3.80 -18.81
CA ASN A 69 10.07 -2.70 -17.90
C ASN A 69 9.45 -1.35 -18.31
N LYS A 70 9.31 -1.06 -19.61
CA LYS A 70 8.69 0.19 -20.07
C LYS A 70 7.19 0.18 -19.80
N LYS A 71 6.53 -0.97 -19.98
CA LYS A 71 5.10 -1.13 -19.70
C LYS A 71 4.81 -1.18 -18.20
N VAL A 72 5.69 -1.77 -17.41
CA VAL A 72 5.61 -1.71 -15.94
C VAL A 72 5.71 -0.25 -15.47
N ALA A 73 6.70 0.50 -15.97
CA ALA A 73 6.86 1.92 -15.63
C ALA A 73 5.63 2.75 -16.02
N GLU A 74 4.97 2.41 -17.14
CA GLU A 74 3.72 3.05 -17.57
C GLU A 74 2.57 2.81 -16.58
N VAL A 75 2.42 1.58 -16.05
CA VAL A 75 1.42 1.28 -15.01
C VAL A 75 1.75 2.03 -13.71
N ILE A 76 3.02 2.08 -13.31
CA ILE A 76 3.44 2.85 -12.11
C ILE A 76 3.10 4.34 -12.27
N ALA A 77 3.40 4.92 -13.43
CA ALA A 77 3.08 6.32 -13.73
C ALA A 77 1.57 6.58 -13.67
N PHE A 78 0.76 5.68 -14.23
CA PHE A 78 -0.70 5.75 -14.15
C PHE A 78 -1.21 5.73 -12.70
N VAL A 79 -0.69 4.85 -11.84
CA VAL A 79 -1.09 4.79 -10.43
C VAL A 79 -0.77 6.10 -9.71
N ARG A 80 0.42 6.65 -9.96
CA ARG A 80 0.87 7.93 -9.38
C ARG A 80 0.00 9.10 -9.81
N SER A 81 -0.34 9.20 -11.09
CA SER A 81 -1.15 10.31 -11.62
C SER A 81 -2.62 10.25 -11.23
N SER A 82 -3.12 9.07 -10.80
CA SER A 82 -4.53 8.83 -10.50
C SER A 82 -4.88 8.96 -9.01
N GLY A 83 -3.95 9.42 -8.17
CA GLY A 83 -4.14 9.51 -6.71
C GLY A 83 -4.16 8.16 -5.98
N GLY A 84 -3.71 7.07 -6.63
CA GLY A 84 -3.71 5.72 -6.04
C GLY A 84 -2.83 5.61 -4.80
N LEU A 85 -1.68 6.28 -4.79
CA LEU A 85 -0.77 6.28 -3.64
C LEU A 85 -1.33 7.07 -2.46
N ASP A 86 -1.95 8.22 -2.72
CA ASP A 86 -2.54 9.06 -1.67
C ASP A 86 -3.70 8.32 -0.99
N TYR A 87 -4.58 7.71 -1.78
CA TYR A 87 -5.69 6.92 -1.24
C TYR A 87 -5.21 5.73 -0.40
N ALA A 88 -4.23 4.98 -0.90
CA ALA A 88 -3.69 3.85 -0.14
C ALA A 88 -2.99 4.32 1.15
N THR A 89 -2.29 5.46 1.11
CA THR A 89 -1.67 6.07 2.29
C THR A 89 -2.73 6.48 3.33
N GLU A 90 -3.82 7.10 2.90
CA GLU A 90 -4.96 7.44 3.77
C GLU A 90 -5.53 6.17 4.44
N LYS A 91 -5.76 5.11 3.66
CA LYS A 91 -6.27 3.84 4.20
C LYS A 91 -5.31 3.17 5.17
N MET A 92 -4.01 3.20 4.89
CA MET A 92 -2.99 2.72 5.82
C MET A 92 -3.09 3.42 7.18
N PHE A 93 -3.16 4.76 7.19
CA PHE A 93 -3.28 5.54 8.43
C PHE A 93 -4.63 5.33 9.13
N GLN A 94 -5.71 5.12 8.37
CA GLN A 94 -7.00 4.75 8.95
C GLN A 94 -6.90 3.45 9.76
N TYR A 95 -6.32 2.39 9.18
CA TYR A 95 -6.13 1.13 9.88
C TYR A 95 -5.13 1.23 11.04
N GLN A 96 -4.09 2.06 10.91
CA GLN A 96 -3.16 2.38 12.00
C GLN A 96 -3.90 3.00 13.20
N GLN A 97 -4.77 3.97 12.92
CA GLN A 97 -5.55 4.66 13.95
C GLN A 97 -6.56 3.72 14.63
N GLU A 98 -7.25 2.88 13.87
CA GLU A 98 -8.14 1.84 14.42
C GLU A 98 -7.38 0.88 15.35
N ALA A 99 -6.10 0.57 15.05
CA ALA A 99 -5.26 -0.23 15.94
C ALA A 99 -4.91 0.51 17.24
N PHE A 100 -4.61 1.81 17.18
CA PHE A 100 -4.34 2.62 18.37
C PHE A 100 -5.58 2.78 19.27
N GLU A 101 -6.76 2.94 18.69
CA GLU A 101 -8.02 2.99 19.46
C GLU A 101 -8.24 1.71 20.26
N ILE A 102 -7.94 0.54 19.67
CA ILE A 102 -8.00 -0.73 20.39
C ILE A 102 -6.97 -0.77 21.53
N LEU A 103 -5.73 -0.33 21.30
CA LEU A 103 -4.70 -0.29 22.35
C LEU A 103 -5.08 0.64 23.51
N ASN A 104 -5.69 1.79 23.20
CA ASN A 104 -6.12 2.77 24.19
C ASN A 104 -7.24 2.26 25.12
N SER A 105 -7.91 1.16 24.76
CA SER A 105 -8.86 0.48 25.67
C SER A 105 -8.18 -0.27 26.82
N PHE A 106 -6.85 -0.50 26.74
CA PHE A 106 -6.07 -1.15 27.79
C PHE A 106 -5.41 -0.11 28.72
N PRO A 107 -5.15 -0.48 29.99
CA PRO A 107 -4.41 0.37 30.92
C PRO A 107 -3.05 0.78 30.34
N GLU A 108 -2.60 1.97 30.71
CA GLU A 108 -1.28 2.44 30.35
C GLU A 108 -0.20 1.60 31.02
N GLY A 109 0.86 1.29 30.27
CA GLY A 109 1.98 0.51 30.75
C GLY A 109 2.93 0.13 29.63
N ILE A 110 4.06 -0.47 30.02
CA ILE A 110 5.16 -0.79 29.11
C ILE A 110 4.74 -1.63 27.89
N TYR A 111 3.75 -2.52 28.05
CA TYR A 111 3.25 -3.36 26.97
C TYR A 111 2.42 -2.58 25.96
N ARG A 112 1.56 -1.65 26.41
CA ARG A 112 0.79 -0.78 25.53
C ARG A 112 1.72 0.12 24.72
N THR A 113 2.66 0.78 25.40
CA THR A 113 3.69 1.63 24.76
C THR A 113 4.53 0.84 23.76
N GLY A 114 4.96 -0.38 24.10
CA GLY A 114 5.74 -1.22 23.20
C GLY A 114 4.96 -1.60 21.93
N LEU A 115 3.68 -1.92 22.04
CA LEU A 115 2.82 -2.19 20.88
C LEU A 115 2.54 -0.94 20.05
N GLU A 116 2.32 0.22 20.67
CA GLU A 116 2.19 1.49 19.95
C GLU A 116 3.45 1.79 19.12
N GLN A 117 4.63 1.62 19.72
CA GLN A 117 5.92 1.79 19.03
C GLN A 117 6.08 0.80 17.87
N LEU A 118 5.67 -0.46 18.04
CA LEU A 118 5.68 -1.45 16.98
C LEU A 118 4.81 -1.00 15.80
N VAL A 119 3.58 -0.53 16.06
CA VAL A 119 2.66 -0.05 14.99
C VAL A 119 3.24 1.13 14.24
N ARG A 120 3.80 2.12 14.95
CA ARG A 120 4.47 3.27 14.31
C ARG A 120 5.65 2.81 13.46
N TYR A 121 6.49 1.95 14.00
CA TYR A 121 7.65 1.42 13.28
C TYR A 121 7.24 0.67 12.00
N THR A 122 6.17 -0.11 12.01
CA THR A 122 5.76 -0.89 10.83
C THR A 122 5.12 -0.04 9.73
N THR A 123 4.56 1.12 10.03
CA THR A 123 3.77 1.94 9.09
C THR A 123 4.44 3.26 8.70
N GLU A 124 5.21 3.88 9.59
CA GLU A 124 5.83 5.21 9.39
C GLU A 124 7.28 5.12 8.88
N ARG A 125 7.84 3.92 8.76
CA ARG A 125 9.19 3.72 8.21
C ARG A 125 9.31 4.32 6.81
N LYS A 126 10.37 5.09 6.59
CA LYS A 126 10.77 5.60 5.26
C LYS A 126 11.74 4.65 4.53
N LYS A 127 12.25 3.62 5.22
CA LYS A 127 13.16 2.57 4.71
C LYS A 127 12.96 1.29 5.49
#